data_AF-A0A3N2FUN1-F1
#
_entry.id   AF-A0A3N2FUN1-F1
#
_cell.length_a   1.000
_cell.length_b   1.000
_cell.length_c   1.000
_cell.angle_alpha   90.00
_cell.angle_beta   90.00
_cell.angle_gamma   90.00
#
_symmetry.space_group_name_H-M   'P 1'
#
loop_
_entity.id
_entity.type
_entity.pdbx_description
1 polymer ?
#
loop_
_entity_poly.entity_id
_entity_poly.type
_entity_poly.pdbx_seq_one_letter_code
_entity_poly.pdbx_strand_id
1 'polypeptide(L)'
;MPKVTEQYRVARRQEIADAALRAFRRKGFHATSMAEIIAESGLSAGAIYGHYPSKESLVVDVASRIVDARIADIEKLATLDPMPPPPALPRTIVTAMQHELGAPGIMLQMWGEGVTDPAIRELAASVVHRLRATMGRYVSLWQQRTHGLDPAEADALGAEQSVLVVAAVQSYIVQTSLIPGFDGDAYLRVQEKYLPR
;
A
#
# COMPACT_ATOMS: atom_id res chain seq x y z
N MET A 1 7.72 37.97 -4.41
CA MET A 1 6.87 36.76 -4.47
C MET A 1 6.83 36.13 -3.09
N PRO A 2 5.67 35.73 -2.55
CA PRO A 2 5.65 35.00 -1.28
C PRO A 2 6.36 33.66 -1.49
N LYS A 3 7.28 33.29 -0.61
CA LYS A 3 7.87 31.94 -0.61
C LYS A 3 6.72 30.96 -0.38
N VAL A 4 6.43 30.14 -1.37
CA VAL A 4 5.57 28.97 -1.21
C VAL A 4 6.13 28.17 -0.04
N THR A 5 5.36 28.02 1.03
CA THR A 5 5.79 27.26 2.21
C THR A 5 5.82 25.77 1.87
N GLU A 6 6.66 25.00 2.55
CA GLU A 6 6.69 23.55 2.37
C GLU A 6 5.32 22.92 2.66
N GLN A 7 4.60 23.46 3.65
CA GLN A 7 3.23 23.07 3.96
C GLN A 7 2.27 23.27 2.76
N TYR A 8 2.36 24.38 2.05
CA TYR A 8 1.55 24.59 0.85
C TYR A 8 1.89 23.58 -0.25
N ARG A 9 3.17 23.30 -0.46
CA ARG A 9 3.63 22.33 -1.46
C ARG A 9 3.16 20.91 -1.14
N VAL A 10 3.21 20.51 0.13
CA VAL A 10 2.71 19.22 0.60
C VAL A 10 1.19 19.11 0.42
N ALA A 11 0.44 20.14 0.84
CA ALA A 11 -1.01 20.18 0.66
C ALA A 11 -1.40 20.09 -0.81
N ARG A 12 -0.71 20.83 -1.69
CA ARG A 12 -0.97 20.77 -3.13
C ARG A 12 -0.68 19.39 -3.73
N ARG A 13 0.42 18.75 -3.32
CA ARG A 13 0.73 17.38 -3.75
C ARG A 13 -0.34 16.38 -3.31
N GLN A 14 -0.90 16.54 -2.11
CA GLN A 14 -2.01 15.71 -1.62
C GLN A 14 -3.26 15.90 -2.50
N GLU A 15 -3.67 17.14 -2.78
CA GLU A 15 -4.84 17.41 -3.62
C GLU A 15 -4.72 16.78 -5.02
N ILE A 16 -3.52 16.86 -5.62
CA ILE A 16 -3.25 16.25 -6.93
C ILE A 16 -3.30 14.71 -6.84
N ALA A 17 -2.70 14.13 -5.79
CA ALA A 17 -2.72 12.69 -5.57
C ALA A 17 -4.15 12.16 -5.37
N ASP A 18 -4.99 12.90 -4.63
CA ASP A 18 -6.40 12.54 -4.42
C ASP A 18 -7.20 12.62 -5.72
N ALA A 19 -6.97 13.64 -6.55
CA ALA A 19 -7.58 13.74 -7.87
C ALA A 19 -7.16 12.58 -8.79
N ALA A 20 -5.86 12.25 -8.80
CA ALA A 20 -5.34 11.12 -9.55
C ALA A 20 -5.98 9.81 -9.10
N LEU A 21 -6.07 9.56 -7.79
CA LEU A 21 -6.68 8.37 -7.24
C LEU A 21 -8.16 8.25 -7.64
N ARG A 22 -8.94 9.35 -7.59
CA ARG A 22 -10.32 9.36 -8.08
C ARG A 22 -10.41 9.01 -9.57
N ALA A 23 -9.51 9.55 -10.40
CA ALA A 23 -9.48 9.24 -11.82
C ALA A 23 -9.13 7.76 -12.08
N PHE A 24 -8.09 7.24 -11.41
CA PHE A 24 -7.67 5.84 -11.52
C PHE A 24 -8.75 4.86 -11.08
N ARG A 25 -9.52 5.19 -10.03
CA ARG A 25 -10.65 4.36 -9.58
C ARG A 25 -11.75 4.20 -10.62
N ARG A 26 -11.91 5.16 -11.55
CA ARG A 26 -12.96 5.09 -12.59
C ARG A 26 -12.52 4.34 -13.85
N LYS A 27 -11.28 4.57 -14.31
CA LYS A 27 -10.82 4.09 -15.61
C LYS A 27 -9.61 3.16 -15.56
N GLY A 28 -9.01 2.97 -14.39
CA GLY A 28 -7.72 2.28 -14.24
C GLY A 28 -6.52 3.19 -14.56
N PHE A 29 -5.32 2.71 -14.29
CA PHE A 29 -4.09 3.49 -14.42
C PHE A 29 -3.73 3.77 -15.88
N HIS A 30 -3.78 2.73 -16.72
CA HIS A 30 -3.40 2.84 -18.13
C HIS A 30 -4.33 3.76 -18.92
N ALA A 31 -5.65 3.64 -18.71
CA ALA A 31 -6.64 4.43 -19.45
C ALA A 31 -6.84 5.86 -18.93
N THR A 32 -6.21 6.23 -17.80
CA THR A 32 -6.24 7.61 -17.29
C THR A 32 -5.09 8.42 -17.87
N SER A 33 -5.41 9.60 -18.42
CA SER A 33 -4.48 10.58 -18.97
C SER A 33 -4.19 11.72 -18.00
N MET A 34 -3.06 12.42 -18.19
CA MET A 34 -2.77 13.65 -17.43
C MET A 34 -3.84 14.73 -17.62
N ALA A 35 -4.43 14.84 -18.80
CA ALA A 35 -5.51 15.80 -19.07
C ALA A 35 -6.74 15.55 -18.21
N GLU A 36 -7.10 14.29 -17.99
CA GLU A 36 -8.21 13.92 -17.11
C GLU A 36 -7.91 14.20 -15.64
N ILE A 37 -6.67 13.97 -15.20
CA ILE A 37 -6.24 14.30 -13.83
C ILE A 37 -6.27 15.81 -13.61
N ILE A 38 -5.83 16.59 -14.61
CA ILE A 38 -5.91 18.05 -14.59
C ILE A 38 -7.37 18.49 -14.44
N ALA A 39 -8.26 17.97 -15.28
CA ALA A 39 -9.70 18.26 -15.20
C ALA A 39 -10.31 17.85 -13.84
N GLU A 40 -9.94 16.67 -13.32
CA GLU A 40 -10.41 16.14 -12.03
C GLU A 40 -9.93 16.96 -10.82
N SER A 41 -8.75 17.56 -10.94
CA SER A 41 -8.14 18.36 -9.86
C SER A 41 -8.69 19.79 -9.77
N GLY A 42 -9.21 20.33 -10.88
CA GLY A 42 -9.54 21.76 -11.00
C GLY A 42 -8.31 22.69 -11.00
N LEU A 43 -7.09 22.14 -11.02
CA LEU A 43 -5.83 22.90 -11.06
C LEU A 43 -5.40 23.16 -12.50
N SER A 44 -4.52 24.14 -12.68
CA SER A 44 -3.92 24.39 -13.99
C SER A 44 -2.93 23.27 -14.35
N ALA A 45 -2.78 23.02 -15.65
CA ALA A 45 -1.77 22.09 -16.16
C ALA A 45 -0.36 22.44 -15.62
N GLY A 46 0.00 23.73 -15.63
CA GLY A 46 1.29 24.19 -15.11
C GLY A 46 1.49 23.91 -13.61
N ALA A 47 0.42 23.98 -12.81
CA ALA A 47 0.51 23.61 -11.39
C ALA A 47 0.79 22.12 -11.20
N ILE A 48 0.11 21.25 -11.96
CA ILE A 48 0.33 19.81 -11.89
C ILE A 48 1.71 19.42 -12.41
N TYR A 49 2.09 19.88 -13.61
CA TYR A 49 3.40 19.56 -14.19
C TYR A 49 4.57 20.14 -13.37
N GLY A 50 4.34 21.23 -12.61
CA GLY A 50 5.30 21.76 -11.65
C GLY A 50 5.56 20.84 -10.45
N HIS A 51 4.62 19.96 -10.10
CA HIS A 51 4.78 18.97 -9.03
C HIS A 51 5.13 17.57 -9.56
N TYR A 52 4.54 17.18 -10.69
CA TYR A 52 4.65 15.85 -11.28
C TYR A 52 4.95 15.97 -12.78
N PRO A 53 6.22 15.78 -13.20
CA PRO A 53 6.58 15.93 -14.60
C PRO A 53 5.95 14.87 -15.50
N SER A 54 5.53 13.72 -14.95
CA SER A 54 4.89 12.63 -15.69
C SER A 54 3.79 11.93 -14.89
N LYS A 55 2.95 11.15 -15.59
CA LYS A 55 1.88 10.34 -14.95
C LYS A 55 2.48 9.31 -14.00
N GLU A 56 3.61 8.73 -14.38
CA GLU A 56 4.33 7.71 -13.63
C GLU A 56 4.83 8.26 -12.29
N SER A 57 5.41 9.47 -12.29
CA SER A 57 5.86 10.14 -11.07
C SER A 57 4.71 10.40 -10.08
N LEU A 58 3.53 10.72 -10.60
CA LEU A 58 2.32 10.92 -9.80
C LEU A 58 1.79 9.60 -9.23
N VAL A 59 1.82 8.53 -10.01
CA VAL A 59 1.34 7.21 -9.56
C VAL A 59 2.21 6.60 -8.51
N VAL A 60 3.51 6.76 -8.61
CA VAL A 60 4.41 6.37 -7.53
C VAL A 60 4.08 7.11 -6.24
N ASP A 61 3.84 8.43 -6.30
CA ASP A 61 3.51 9.22 -5.11
C ASP A 61 2.19 8.74 -4.48
N VAL A 62 1.17 8.50 -5.32
CA VAL A 62 -0.12 7.94 -4.88
C VAL A 62 0.09 6.58 -4.20
N ALA A 63 0.85 5.67 -4.81
CA ALA A 63 1.13 4.35 -4.26
C ALA A 63 1.91 4.40 -2.94
N SER A 64 2.90 5.29 -2.84
CA SER A 64 3.64 5.50 -1.60
C SER A 64 2.71 5.96 -0.48
N ARG A 65 1.83 6.93 -0.74
CA ARG A 65 0.86 7.43 0.26
C ARG A 65 -0.08 6.34 0.75
N ILE A 66 -0.57 5.50 -0.15
CA ILE A 66 -1.44 4.37 0.20
C ILE A 66 -0.70 3.44 1.16
N VAL A 67 0.54 3.08 0.83
CA VAL A 67 1.34 2.21 1.71
C VAL A 67 1.69 2.88 3.03
N ASP A 68 1.98 4.17 3.05
CA ASP A 68 2.26 4.92 4.27
C ASP A 68 1.05 4.91 5.22
N ALA A 69 -0.16 5.06 4.68
CA ALA A 69 -1.39 4.90 5.46
C ALA A 69 -1.55 3.47 6.02
N ARG A 70 -1.20 2.44 5.23
CA ARG A 70 -1.24 1.04 5.71
C ARG A 70 -0.22 0.76 6.80
N ILE A 71 0.99 1.31 6.68
CA ILE A 71 2.02 1.21 7.71
C ILE A 71 1.52 1.83 9.02
N ALA A 72 0.96 3.04 8.96
CA ALA A 72 0.43 3.73 10.14
C ALA A 72 -0.68 2.92 10.84
N ASP A 73 -1.57 2.28 10.08
CA ASP A 73 -2.61 1.43 10.66
C ASP A 73 -2.04 0.17 11.34
N ILE A 74 -1.01 -0.46 10.76
CA ILE A 74 -0.35 -1.61 11.38
C ILE A 74 0.37 -1.20 12.67
N GLU A 75 1.04 -0.05 12.66
CA GLU A 75 1.70 0.52 13.84
C GLU A 75 0.66 0.84 14.93
N LYS A 76 -0.52 1.32 14.57
CA LYS A 76 -1.64 1.52 15.51
C LYS A 76 -2.12 0.20 16.10
N LEU A 77 -2.28 -0.85 15.29
CA LEU A 77 -2.66 -2.18 15.80
C LEU A 77 -1.65 -2.74 16.81
N ALA A 78 -0.36 -2.42 16.65
CA ALA A 78 0.70 -2.84 17.57
C ALA A 78 0.59 -2.19 18.97
N THR A 79 -0.21 -1.14 19.12
CA THR A 79 -0.46 -0.49 20.41
C THR A 79 -1.65 -1.07 21.19
N LEU A 80 -2.42 -1.97 20.57
CA LEU A 80 -3.61 -2.56 21.21
C LEU A 80 -3.23 -3.61 22.26
N ASP A 81 -4.12 -3.81 23.22
CA ASP A 81 -4.05 -4.86 24.25
C ASP A 81 -5.41 -5.58 24.39
N PRO A 82 -5.51 -6.88 24.02
CA PRO A 82 -4.44 -7.69 23.43
C PRO A 82 -4.10 -7.24 22.02
N MET A 83 -2.81 -7.35 21.66
CA MET A 83 -2.34 -7.11 20.30
C MET A 83 -2.88 -8.21 19.37
N PRO A 84 -3.50 -7.86 18.22
CA PRO A 84 -3.99 -8.86 17.28
C PRO A 84 -2.87 -9.79 16.79
N PRO A 85 -3.16 -11.08 16.55
CA PRO A 85 -2.14 -12.02 16.09
C PRO A 85 -1.78 -11.78 14.62
N PRO A 86 -0.53 -12.07 14.18
CA PRO A 86 -0.09 -11.85 12.80
C PRO A 86 -1.02 -12.39 11.70
N PRO A 87 -1.69 -13.56 11.86
CA PRO A 87 -2.65 -14.05 10.88
C PRO A 87 -3.85 -13.12 10.59
N ALA A 88 -4.15 -12.14 11.47
CA ALA A 88 -5.21 -11.16 11.25
C ALA A 88 -4.78 -9.98 10.34
N LEU A 89 -3.47 -9.81 10.10
CA LEU A 89 -2.94 -8.71 9.31
C LEU A 89 -3.45 -8.70 7.86
N PRO A 90 -3.44 -9.81 7.09
CA PRO A 90 -3.88 -9.78 5.70
C PRO A 90 -5.31 -9.26 5.54
N ARG A 91 -6.26 -9.70 6.37
CA ARG A 91 -7.64 -9.21 6.33
C ARG A 91 -7.70 -7.71 6.61
N THR A 92 -6.97 -7.25 7.63
CA THR A 92 -6.98 -5.84 8.01
C THR A 92 -6.44 -4.95 6.90
N ILE A 93 -5.31 -5.33 6.31
CA ILE A 93 -4.67 -4.61 5.20
C ILE A 93 -5.58 -4.59 3.97
N VAL A 94 -6.13 -5.75 3.59
CA VAL A 94 -6.99 -5.88 2.41
C VAL A 94 -8.27 -5.08 2.57
N THR A 95 -8.92 -5.14 3.73
CA THR A 95 -10.16 -4.39 4.00
C THR A 95 -9.92 -2.88 3.89
N ALA A 96 -8.84 -2.37 4.50
CA ALA A 96 -8.49 -0.96 4.42
C ALA A 96 -8.14 -0.54 2.98
N MET A 97 -7.37 -1.36 2.26
CA MET A 97 -7.02 -1.12 0.86
C MET A 97 -8.26 -1.10 -0.05
N GLN A 98 -9.23 -2.00 0.15
CA GLN A 98 -10.48 -2.01 -0.61
C GLN A 98 -11.32 -0.76 -0.36
N HIS A 99 -11.36 -0.28 0.89
CA HIS A 99 -12.06 0.95 1.22
C HIS A 99 -11.45 2.19 0.52
N GLU A 100 -10.12 2.27 0.48
CA GLU A 100 -9.38 3.39 -0.13
C GLU A 100 -9.37 3.33 -1.68
N LEU A 101 -9.04 2.17 -2.25
CA LEU A 101 -8.77 2.00 -3.69
C LEU A 101 -9.94 1.42 -4.47
N GLY A 102 -10.92 0.82 -3.81
CA GLY A 102 -11.92 -0.01 -4.47
C GLY A 102 -11.27 -1.28 -5.06
N ALA A 103 -11.25 -1.40 -6.38
CA ALA A 103 -10.73 -2.58 -7.06
C ALA A 103 -9.20 -2.69 -6.93
N PRO A 104 -8.65 -3.82 -6.43
CA PRO A 104 -7.22 -3.97 -6.17
C PRO A 104 -6.36 -4.12 -7.44
N GLY A 105 -7.00 -4.26 -8.62
CA GLY A 105 -6.30 -4.36 -9.90
C GLY A 105 -5.39 -3.18 -10.24
N ILE A 106 -5.60 -2.01 -9.61
CA ILE A 106 -4.69 -0.86 -9.73
C ILE A 106 -3.27 -1.22 -9.27
N MET A 107 -3.14 -1.96 -8.17
CA MET A 107 -1.83 -2.39 -7.65
C MET A 107 -1.13 -3.35 -8.61
N LEU A 108 -1.89 -4.22 -9.27
CA LEU A 108 -1.36 -5.17 -10.25
C LEU A 108 -0.83 -4.46 -11.50
N GLN A 109 -1.56 -3.44 -11.99
CA GLN A 109 -1.09 -2.62 -13.12
C GLN A 109 0.22 -1.90 -12.79
N MET A 110 0.35 -1.36 -11.57
CA MET A 110 1.58 -0.71 -11.12
C MET A 110 2.76 -1.69 -11.04
N TRP A 111 2.54 -2.91 -10.53
CA TRP A 111 3.61 -3.93 -10.54
C TRP A 111 4.03 -4.31 -11.95
N GLY A 112 3.08 -4.42 -12.89
CA GLY A 112 3.38 -4.65 -14.30
C GLY A 112 4.31 -3.57 -14.87
N GLU A 113 4.03 -2.31 -14.57
CA GLU A 113 4.87 -1.19 -15.01
C GLU A 113 6.29 -1.23 -14.40
N GLY A 114 6.41 -1.66 -13.14
CA GLY A 114 7.70 -1.87 -12.49
C GLY A 114 8.55 -2.99 -13.09
N VAL A 115 7.99 -3.84 -13.98
CA VAL A 115 8.79 -4.82 -14.74
C VAL A 115 9.50 -4.14 -15.91
N THR A 116 8.90 -3.10 -16.49
CA THR A 116 9.38 -2.43 -17.71
C THR A 116 10.15 -1.14 -17.47
N ASP A 117 9.86 -0.42 -16.38
CA ASP A 117 10.52 0.84 -16.02
C ASP A 117 11.40 0.68 -14.75
N PRO A 118 12.73 0.86 -14.86
CA PRO A 118 13.65 0.76 -13.71
C PRO A 118 13.36 1.72 -12.56
N ALA A 119 12.92 2.95 -12.84
CA ALA A 119 12.64 3.93 -11.80
C ALA A 119 11.38 3.51 -11.01
N ILE A 120 10.35 3.05 -11.72
CA ILE A 120 9.13 2.51 -11.08
C ILE A 120 9.45 1.24 -10.30
N ARG A 121 10.33 0.39 -10.81
CA ARG A 121 10.81 -0.81 -10.12
C ARG A 121 11.49 -0.48 -8.79
N GLU A 122 12.41 0.47 -8.77
CA GLU A 122 13.11 0.90 -7.55
C GLU A 122 12.14 1.46 -6.51
N LEU A 123 11.17 2.25 -6.96
CA LEU A 123 10.15 2.82 -6.11
C LEU A 123 9.23 1.73 -5.54
N ALA A 124 8.76 0.79 -6.37
CA ALA A 124 7.97 -0.35 -5.93
C ALA A 124 8.75 -1.25 -4.95
N ALA A 125 10.04 -1.50 -5.21
CA ALA A 125 10.90 -2.26 -4.31
C ALA A 125 11.02 -1.57 -2.95
N SER A 126 11.25 -0.24 -2.93
CA SER A 126 11.32 0.53 -1.68
C SER A 126 10.03 0.40 -0.84
N VAL A 127 8.87 0.44 -1.50
CA VAL A 127 7.55 0.28 -0.88
C VAL A 127 7.40 -1.12 -0.26
N VAL A 128 7.76 -2.17 -1.01
CA VAL A 128 7.71 -3.56 -0.51
C VAL A 128 8.69 -3.77 0.66
N HIS A 129 9.88 -3.19 0.61
CA HIS A 129 10.85 -3.26 1.71
C HIS A 129 10.31 -2.61 2.99
N ARG A 130 9.68 -1.43 2.88
CA ARG A 130 9.06 -0.73 4.03
C ARG A 130 7.89 -1.53 4.62
N LEU A 131 7.06 -2.14 3.78
CA LEU A 131 6.00 -3.05 4.23
C LEU A 131 6.57 -4.26 4.97
N ARG A 132 7.54 -4.97 4.38
CA ARG A 132 8.16 -6.14 5.03
C ARG A 132 8.79 -5.80 6.37
N ALA A 133 9.51 -4.69 6.45
CA ALA A 133 10.11 -4.23 7.70
C ALA A 133 9.05 -3.94 8.77
N THR A 134 7.93 -3.31 8.39
CA THR A 134 6.83 -3.01 9.31
C THR A 134 6.14 -4.29 9.80
N MET A 135 5.85 -5.24 8.91
CA MET A 135 5.29 -6.54 9.30
C MET A 135 6.24 -7.33 10.19
N GLY A 136 7.53 -7.32 9.89
CA GLY A 136 8.53 -8.03 10.70
C GLY A 136 8.61 -7.49 12.11
N ARG A 137 8.60 -6.16 12.29
CA ARG A 137 8.50 -5.53 13.61
C ARG A 137 7.20 -5.88 14.33
N TYR A 138 6.07 -5.92 13.62
CA TYR A 138 4.78 -6.30 14.19
C TYR A 138 4.81 -7.73 14.73
N VAL A 139 5.30 -8.69 13.93
CA VAL A 139 5.42 -10.10 14.34
C VAL A 139 6.37 -10.24 15.53
N SER A 140 7.55 -9.60 15.47
CA SER A 140 8.52 -9.62 16.57
C SER A 140 7.89 -9.13 17.87
N LEU A 141 7.22 -7.97 17.84
CA LEU A 141 6.57 -7.41 19.02
C LEU A 141 5.45 -8.33 19.55
N TRP A 142 4.67 -8.93 18.66
CA TRP A 142 3.62 -9.86 19.05
C TRP A 142 4.18 -11.11 19.74
N GLN A 143 5.28 -11.67 19.22
CA GLN A 143 5.97 -12.83 19.78
C GLN A 143 6.56 -12.53 21.17
N GLN A 144 7.20 -11.36 21.33
CA GLN A 144 7.71 -10.92 22.63
C GLN A 144 6.58 -10.77 23.66
N ARG A 145 5.46 -10.13 23.29
CA ARG A 145 4.35 -9.89 24.23
C ARG A 145 3.55 -11.13 24.57
N THR A 146 3.31 -12.00 23.59
CA THR A 146 2.39 -13.15 23.74
C THR A 146 3.12 -14.39 24.23
N HIS A 147 4.36 -14.59 23.79
CA HIS A 147 5.13 -15.81 24.02
C HIS A 147 6.42 -15.58 24.82
N GLY A 148 6.79 -14.32 25.10
CA GLY A 148 7.96 -14.01 25.91
C GLY A 148 9.29 -14.35 25.24
N LEU A 149 9.33 -14.41 23.90
CA LEU A 149 10.56 -14.66 23.16
C LEU A 149 11.59 -13.55 23.41
N ASP A 150 12.87 -13.90 23.37
CA ASP A 150 13.96 -12.92 23.35
C ASP A 150 13.82 -12.00 22.13
N PRO A 151 14.09 -10.68 22.27
CA PRO A 151 14.07 -9.74 21.14
C PRO A 151 14.81 -10.21 19.88
N ALA A 152 16.00 -10.81 20.00
CA ALA A 152 16.78 -11.25 18.86
C ALA A 152 16.12 -12.44 18.12
N GLU A 153 15.55 -13.37 18.87
CA GLU A 153 14.82 -14.51 18.32
C GLU A 153 13.50 -14.06 17.66
N ALA A 154 12.79 -13.15 18.33
CA ALA A 154 11.55 -12.57 17.82
C ALA A 154 11.78 -11.75 16.54
N ASP A 155 12.88 -11.01 16.44
CA ASP A 155 13.24 -10.23 15.25
C ASP A 155 13.60 -11.15 14.07
N ALA A 156 14.35 -12.23 14.31
CA ALA A 156 14.66 -13.22 13.29
C ALA A 156 13.39 -13.89 12.76
N LEU A 157 12.50 -14.32 13.67
CA LEU A 157 11.21 -14.91 13.32
C LEU A 157 10.30 -13.91 12.59
N GLY A 158 10.29 -12.66 13.04
CA GLY A 158 9.52 -11.59 12.40
C GLY A 158 9.98 -11.33 10.97
N ALA A 159 11.30 -11.28 10.74
CA ALA A 159 11.86 -11.14 9.40
C ALA A 159 11.45 -12.30 8.47
N GLU A 160 11.49 -13.53 8.97
CA GLU A 160 11.08 -14.74 8.23
C GLU A 160 9.57 -14.74 7.92
N GLN A 161 8.73 -14.56 8.94
CA GLN A 161 7.28 -14.65 8.79
C GLN A 161 6.67 -13.46 8.03
N SER A 162 7.32 -12.29 8.03
CA SER A 162 6.84 -11.11 7.28
C SER A 162 6.60 -11.40 5.80
N VAL A 163 7.36 -12.34 5.22
CA VAL A 163 7.25 -12.75 3.81
C VAL A 163 5.90 -13.40 3.54
N LEU A 164 5.39 -14.19 4.49
CA LEU A 164 4.12 -14.90 4.37
C LEU A 164 2.95 -13.93 4.40
N VAL A 165 2.99 -12.92 5.28
CA VAL A 165 1.96 -11.87 5.35
C VAL A 165 1.90 -11.07 4.06
N VAL A 166 3.06 -10.68 3.52
CA VAL A 166 3.13 -9.96 2.23
C VAL A 166 2.64 -10.85 1.09
N ALA A 167 3.05 -12.11 1.03
CA ALA A 167 2.58 -13.05 0.01
C ALA A 167 1.06 -13.25 0.06
N ALA A 168 0.46 -13.30 1.27
CA ALA A 168 -0.97 -13.41 1.44
C ALA A 168 -1.74 -12.20 0.85
N VAL A 169 -1.28 -10.99 1.13
CA VAL A 169 -1.89 -9.77 0.58
C VAL A 169 -1.71 -9.70 -0.94
N GLN A 170 -0.51 -10.02 -1.44
CA GLN A 170 -0.24 -9.97 -2.89
C GLN A 170 -1.04 -11.01 -3.67
N SER A 171 -1.15 -12.23 -3.13
CA SER A 171 -1.94 -13.29 -3.74
C SER A 171 -3.44 -12.95 -3.75
N TYR A 172 -3.96 -12.31 -2.68
CA TYR A 172 -5.32 -11.77 -2.70
C TYR A 172 -5.53 -10.78 -3.85
N ILE A 173 -4.62 -9.80 -3.99
CA ILE A 173 -4.68 -8.78 -5.05
C ILE A 173 -4.72 -9.43 -6.43
N VAL A 174 -3.83 -10.39 -6.69
CA VAL A 174 -3.73 -11.09 -7.98
C VAL A 174 -4.99 -11.90 -8.25
N GLN A 175 -5.38 -12.77 -7.32
CA GLN A 175 -6.48 -13.72 -7.55
C GLN A 175 -7.81 -13.00 -7.71
N THR A 176 -8.10 -12.00 -6.88
CA THR A 176 -9.36 -11.24 -6.98
C THR A 176 -9.41 -10.37 -8.25
N SER A 177 -8.25 -10.01 -8.81
CA SER A 177 -8.17 -9.23 -10.06
C SER A 177 -8.27 -10.09 -11.33
N LEU A 178 -7.86 -11.37 -11.26
CA LEU A 178 -7.73 -12.23 -12.44
C LEU A 178 -8.76 -13.36 -12.52
N ILE A 179 -9.36 -13.77 -11.40
CA ILE A 179 -10.25 -14.94 -11.32
C ILE A 179 -11.68 -14.44 -11.06
N PRO A 180 -12.58 -14.47 -12.07
CA PRO A 180 -13.98 -14.12 -11.87
C PRO A 180 -14.63 -14.99 -10.79
N GLY A 181 -15.35 -14.36 -9.85
CA GLY A 181 -16.03 -15.07 -8.77
C GLY A 181 -15.10 -15.59 -7.66
N PHE A 182 -13.85 -15.12 -7.58
CA PHE A 182 -12.94 -15.47 -6.50
C PHE A 182 -13.53 -15.12 -5.13
N ASP A 183 -13.64 -16.12 -4.24
CA ASP A 183 -14.10 -15.92 -2.87
C ASP A 183 -12.94 -15.39 -1.99
N GLY A 184 -12.77 -14.07 -2.02
CA GLY A 184 -11.77 -13.38 -1.24
C GLY A 184 -11.92 -13.58 0.27
N ASP A 185 -13.15 -13.75 0.76
CA ASP A 185 -13.40 -13.97 2.18
C ASP A 185 -12.99 -15.38 2.63
N ALA A 186 -13.27 -16.40 1.81
CA ALA A 186 -12.74 -17.75 2.03
C ALA A 186 -11.22 -17.76 2.01
N TYR A 187 -10.61 -17.05 1.06
CA TYR A 187 -9.16 -16.90 1.02
C TYR A 187 -8.60 -16.33 2.32
N LEU A 188 -9.16 -15.20 2.80
CA LEU A 188 -8.69 -14.57 4.03
C LEU A 188 -8.91 -15.45 5.27
N ARG A 189 -10.02 -16.20 5.34
CA ARG A 189 -10.25 -17.20 6.42
C ARG A 189 -9.18 -18.30 6.41
N VAL A 190 -8.74 -18.74 5.23
CA VAL A 190 -7.64 -19.72 5.10
C VAL A 190 -6.33 -19.11 5.59
N GLN A 191 -6.02 -17.87 5.20
CA GLN A 191 -4.81 -17.19 5.69
C GLN A 191 -4.82 -17.05 7.22
N GLU A 192 -5.94 -16.64 7.82
CA GLU A 192 -6.11 -16.53 9.28
C GLU A 192 -5.92 -17.86 10.02
N LYS A 193 -6.26 -18.97 9.37
CA LYS A 193 -6.15 -20.33 9.94
C LYS A 193 -4.74 -20.90 9.85
N TYR A 194 -4.02 -20.65 8.75
CA TYR A 194 -2.78 -21.37 8.43
C TYR A 194 -1.52 -20.50 8.47
N LEU A 195 -1.64 -19.17 8.55
CA LEU A 195 -0.47 -18.34 8.82
C LEU A 195 0.08 -18.65 10.22
N PRO A 196 1.41 -18.66 10.39
CA PRO A 196 2.03 -18.82 11.69
C PRO A 196 1.54 -17.74 12.66
N ARG A 197 1.40 -18.14 13.92
CA ARG A 197 1.21 -17.24 15.04
C ARG A 197 2.58 -16.86 15.58
#